data_AF-A0A7W9YKA5-F1
#
_entry.id   AF-A0A7W9YKA5-F1
#
_cell.length_a   1.000
_cell.length_b   1.000
_cell.length_c   1.000
_cell.angle_alpha   90.00
_cell.angle_beta   90.00
_cell.angle_gamma   90.00
#
_symmetry.space_group_name_H-M   'P 1'
#
loop_
_entity.id
_entity.type
_entity.pdbx_description
1 polymer ?
#
loop_
_entity_poly.entity_id
_entity_poly.type
_entity_poly.pdbx_seq_one_letter_code
_entity_poly.pdbx_strand_id
1 'polypeptide(L)'
;METAYTEPTPAAALLPGLDPTSMGWKHRDFYLDPDHRPALFDRMGDIGPTVWWRGRIVGGWAQRRDGTVNWRSLPGAGLGREARTAIDAEADRLTAWLGDARVTPAYRTPLERELAG
;
A
#
# COMPACT_ATOMS: atom_id res chain seq x y z
N MET A 1 30.35 24.05 -6.37
CA MET A 1 30.30 22.60 -6.61
C MET A 1 28.82 22.24 -6.65
N GLU A 2 28.27 22.04 -7.84
CA GLU A 2 26.85 21.76 -8.06
C GLU A 2 26.68 20.26 -8.03
N THR A 3 26.11 19.73 -6.95
CA THR A 3 25.81 18.31 -6.84
C THR A 3 24.64 18.02 -7.78
N ALA A 4 24.88 17.28 -8.87
CA ALA A 4 23.80 16.86 -9.75
C ALA A 4 22.79 16.04 -8.94
N TYR A 5 21.54 16.51 -8.86
CA TYR A 5 20.45 15.76 -8.25
C TYR A 5 20.04 14.65 -9.22
N THR A 6 20.30 13.40 -8.83
CA THR A 6 19.76 12.23 -9.53
C THR A 6 18.34 11.99 -9.05
N GLU A 7 17.40 11.91 -9.99
CA GLU A 7 16.03 11.51 -9.67
C GLU A 7 16.03 10.11 -9.05
N PRO A 8 15.30 9.90 -7.93
CA PRO A 8 15.22 8.61 -7.29
C PRO A 8 14.60 7.59 -8.24
N THR A 9 15.17 6.39 -8.26
CA THR A 9 14.61 5.27 -9.02
C THR A 9 13.18 4.98 -8.55
N PRO A 10 12.22 4.76 -9.47
CA PRO A 10 10.86 4.36 -9.12
C PRO A 10 10.84 3.14 -8.20
N ALA A 11 10.19 3.27 -7.05
CA ALA A 11 10.08 2.19 -6.07
C ALA A 11 8.62 1.90 -5.74
N ALA A 12 8.34 0.61 -5.53
CA ALA A 12 7.13 0.11 -4.91
C ALA A 12 7.36 -0.04 -3.40
N ALA A 13 6.32 0.16 -2.60
CA ALA A 13 6.35 -0.15 -1.16
C ALA A 13 5.00 -0.66 -0.68
N LEU A 14 5.02 -1.66 0.19
CA LEU A 14 3.83 -2.16 0.89
C LEU A 14 3.92 -1.71 2.36
N LEU A 15 3.19 -0.65 2.71
CA LEU A 15 3.21 -0.08 4.05
C LEU A 15 2.10 -0.68 4.92
N PRO A 16 2.36 -0.94 6.21
CA PRO A 16 1.36 -1.49 7.12
C PRO A 16 0.21 -0.51 7.37
N GLY A 17 -0.87 -1.01 7.98
CA GLY A 17 -1.92 -0.13 8.51
C GLY A 17 -1.34 0.83 9.55
N LEU A 18 -1.92 2.03 9.62
CA LEU A 18 -1.46 3.13 10.47
C LEU A 18 -0.03 3.64 10.20
N ASP A 19 0.55 3.36 9.03
CA ASP A 19 1.88 3.87 8.72
C ASP A 19 1.94 5.41 8.83
N PRO A 20 2.94 5.98 9.53
CA PRO A 20 3.08 7.42 9.74
C PRO A 20 3.14 8.24 8.44
N THR A 21 3.61 7.64 7.34
CA THR A 21 3.66 8.30 6.03
C THR A 21 2.25 8.69 5.57
N SER A 22 1.30 7.75 5.69
CA SER A 22 -0.11 7.98 5.34
C SER A 22 -0.91 8.73 6.41
N MET A 23 -0.53 8.59 7.69
CA MET A 23 -1.28 9.12 8.82
C MET A 23 -0.81 10.48 9.32
N GLY A 24 0.41 10.91 8.98
CA GLY A 24 1.03 12.12 9.53
C GLY A 24 0.35 13.44 9.16
N TRP A 25 -0.53 13.43 8.15
CA TRP A 25 -1.21 14.62 7.65
C TRP A 25 -2.73 14.42 7.54
N LYS A 26 -3.49 15.42 7.99
CA LYS A 26 -4.96 15.42 7.91
C LYS A 26 -5.45 15.45 6.46
N HIS A 27 -4.86 16.33 5.65
CA HIS A 27 -5.08 16.40 4.20
C HIS A 27 -3.93 15.65 3.54
N ARG A 28 -4.23 14.69 2.67
CA ARG A 28 -3.27 13.70 2.15
C ARG A 28 -3.45 13.46 0.66
N ASP A 29 -4.03 14.44 -0.01
CA ASP A 29 -4.45 14.36 -1.42
C ASP A 29 -3.22 14.30 -2.35
N PHE A 30 -2.07 14.76 -1.85
CA PHE A 30 -0.75 14.63 -2.46
C PHE A 30 -0.20 13.20 -2.47
N TYR A 31 -0.78 12.27 -1.69
CA TYR A 31 -0.52 10.83 -1.78
C TYR A 31 -1.66 10.04 -2.42
N LEU A 32 -2.91 10.42 -2.15
CA LEU A 32 -4.08 9.62 -2.45
C LEU A 32 -5.20 10.46 -3.04
N ASP A 33 -5.83 9.97 -4.12
CA ASP A 33 -7.07 10.58 -4.60
C ASP A 33 -8.17 10.50 -3.52
N PRO A 34 -8.80 11.63 -3.14
CA PRO A 34 -9.88 11.66 -2.14
C PRO A 34 -11.00 10.63 -2.38
N ASP A 35 -11.29 10.30 -3.64
CA ASP A 35 -12.35 9.36 -4.02
C ASP A 35 -12.06 7.92 -3.57
N HIS A 36 -10.80 7.61 -3.26
CA HIS A 36 -10.38 6.30 -2.77
C HIS A 36 -10.39 6.17 -1.24
N ARG A 37 -10.67 7.25 -0.51
CA ARG A 37 -10.75 7.21 0.96
C ARG A 37 -11.73 6.14 1.47
N PRO A 38 -12.94 5.96 0.91
CA PRO A 38 -13.88 4.96 1.41
C PRO A 38 -13.36 3.52 1.36
N ALA A 39 -12.42 3.22 0.45
CA ALA A 39 -11.85 1.88 0.33
C ALA A 39 -10.72 1.61 1.35
N LEU A 40 -9.95 2.66 1.68
CA LEU A 40 -8.68 2.54 2.41
C LEU A 40 -8.73 2.97 3.87
N PHE A 41 -9.81 3.61 4.30
CA PHE A 41 -9.98 4.08 5.67
C PHE A 41 -11.16 3.42 6.33
N ASP A 42 -11.06 3.23 7.65
CA ASP A 42 -12.22 2.88 8.46
C ASP A 42 -13.05 4.13 8.83
N ARG A 43 -14.07 3.92 9.67
CA ARG A 43 -14.97 4.99 10.12
C ARG A 43 -14.28 6.03 11.01
N MET A 44 -13.22 5.66 11.73
CA MET A 44 -12.47 6.55 12.62
C MET A 44 -11.42 7.35 11.86
N GLY A 45 -11.19 7.01 10.59
CA GLY A 45 -10.21 7.66 9.74
C GLY A 45 -8.83 7.02 9.81
N ASP A 46 -8.76 5.79 10.35
CA ASP A 46 -7.56 4.98 10.39
C ASP A 46 -7.36 4.26 9.06
N ILE A 47 -6.12 4.31 8.54
CA ILE A 47 -5.78 3.71 7.26
C ILE A 47 -5.38 2.24 7.41
N GLY A 48 -5.86 1.42 6.47
CA GLY A 48 -5.40 0.04 6.32
C GLY A 48 -4.05 -0.06 5.62
N PRO A 49 -3.55 -1.28 5.39
CA PRO A 49 -2.30 -1.48 4.67
C PRO A 49 -2.38 -1.00 3.22
N THR A 50 -1.34 -0.31 2.76
CA THR A 50 -1.33 0.42 1.48
C THR A 50 -0.23 -0.02 0.55
N VAL A 51 -0.52 0.03 -0.75
CA VAL A 51 0.46 -0.18 -1.83
C VAL A 51 0.83 1.17 -2.41
N TRP A 52 2.13 1.41 -2.55
CA TRP A 52 2.70 2.65 -3.04
C TRP A 52 3.48 2.44 -4.32
N TRP A 53 3.42 3.43 -5.21
CA TRP A 53 4.25 3.52 -6.40
C TRP A 53 4.62 4.97 -6.67
N ARG A 54 5.92 5.27 -6.81
CA ARG A 54 6.43 6.64 -7.04
C ARG A 54 5.85 7.67 -6.04
N GLY A 55 5.76 7.29 -4.77
CA GLY A 55 5.25 8.17 -3.70
C GLY A 55 3.74 8.39 -3.71
N ARG A 56 2.97 7.68 -4.56
CA ARG A 56 1.50 7.73 -4.56
C ARG A 56 0.93 6.43 -4.01
N ILE A 57 -0.16 6.52 -3.27
CA ILE A 57 -0.96 5.36 -2.89
C ILE A 57 -1.75 4.92 -4.12
N VAL A 58 -1.51 3.68 -4.54
CA VAL A 58 -2.09 3.09 -5.76
C VAL A 58 -2.96 1.87 -5.48
N GLY A 59 -3.02 1.42 -4.24
CA GLY A 59 -3.68 0.17 -3.86
C GLY A 59 -3.70 -0.07 -2.37
N GLY A 60 -4.24 -1.22 -2.00
CA GLY A 60 -4.13 -1.79 -0.66
C GLY A 60 -3.69 -3.25 -0.75
N TRP A 61 -3.18 -3.76 0.37
CA TRP A 61 -2.76 -5.15 0.50
C TRP A 61 -3.32 -5.78 1.78
N ALA A 62 -3.36 -7.10 1.81
CA ALA A 62 -3.69 -7.87 2.99
C ALA A 62 -2.93 -9.19 2.98
N GLN A 63 -2.67 -9.75 4.15
CA GLN A 63 -2.19 -11.13 4.27
C GLN A 63 -3.40 -12.07 4.22
N ARG A 64 -3.37 -13.05 3.33
CA ARG A 64 -4.34 -14.14 3.27
C ARG A 64 -4.10 -15.14 4.41
N ARG A 65 -5.10 -15.97 4.69
CA ARG A 65 -5.01 -17.03 5.73
C ARG A 65 -3.86 -18.01 5.50
N ASP A 66 -3.55 -18.29 4.23
CA ASP A 66 -2.42 -19.14 3.84
C ASP A 66 -1.04 -18.48 4.06
N GLY A 67 -1.00 -17.19 4.39
CA GLY A 67 0.21 -16.42 4.65
C GLY A 67 0.67 -15.55 3.49
N THR A 68 0.10 -15.73 2.30
CA THR A 68 0.47 -14.95 1.11
C THR A 68 0.02 -13.50 1.22
N VAL A 69 0.87 -12.57 0.79
CA VAL A 69 0.50 -11.16 0.65
C VAL A 69 -0.20 -10.96 -0.68
N ASN A 70 -1.47 -10.54 -0.60
CA ASN A 70 -2.28 -10.20 -1.76
C ASN A 70 -2.49 -8.69 -1.83
N TRP A 71 -2.60 -8.15 -3.04
CA TRP A 71 -2.81 -6.73 -3.24
C TRP A 71 -3.78 -6.44 -4.39
N ARG A 72 -4.37 -5.25 -4.39
CA ARG A 72 -5.22 -4.76 -5.48
C ARG A 72 -5.01 -3.28 -5.71
N SER A 73 -4.91 -2.90 -6.98
CA SER A 73 -4.87 -1.50 -7.40
C SER A 73 -6.22 -0.81 -7.21
N LEU A 74 -6.20 0.47 -6.88
CA LEU A 74 -7.39 1.32 -6.90
C LEU A 74 -7.83 1.61 -8.34
N PRO A 75 -9.14 1.80 -8.60
CA PRO A 75 -9.64 2.23 -9.90
C PRO A 75 -8.93 3.51 -10.36
N GLY A 76 -8.52 3.59 -11.63
CA GLY A 76 -7.87 4.80 -12.15
C GLY A 76 -6.39 4.99 -11.77
N ALA A 77 -5.77 4.09 -10.97
CA ALA A 77 -4.37 4.20 -10.59
C ALA A 77 -3.36 4.11 -11.76
N GLY A 78 -3.80 3.68 -12.95
CA GLY A 78 -2.99 3.74 -14.18
C GLY A 78 -1.71 2.90 -14.16
N LEU A 79 -1.69 1.76 -13.45
CA LEU A 79 -0.49 0.94 -13.29
C LEU A 79 -0.09 0.21 -14.58
N GLY A 80 1.04 0.62 -15.16
CA GLY A 80 1.73 -0.09 -16.24
C GLY A 80 2.49 -1.33 -15.75
N ARG A 81 3.14 -2.03 -16.69
CA ARG A 81 3.85 -3.30 -16.43
C ARG A 81 4.96 -3.14 -15.38
N GLU A 82 5.77 -2.10 -15.49
CA GLU A 82 6.88 -1.81 -14.55
C GLU A 82 6.38 -1.74 -13.10
N ALA A 83 5.34 -0.95 -12.86
CA ALA A 83 4.76 -0.78 -11.53
C ALA A 83 4.24 -2.10 -10.96
N ARG A 84 3.50 -2.86 -11.77
CA ARG A 84 2.95 -4.16 -11.36
C ARG A 84 4.06 -5.14 -10.99
N THR A 85 5.08 -5.27 -11.84
CA THR A 85 6.23 -6.14 -11.56
C THR A 85 6.96 -5.73 -10.27
N ALA A 86 7.14 -4.43 -10.02
CA ALA A 86 7.78 -3.96 -8.80
C ALA A 86 6.92 -4.23 -7.55
N ILE A 87 5.61 -4.03 -7.63
CA ILE A 87 4.68 -4.30 -6.53
C ILE A 87 4.59 -5.80 -6.23
N ASP A 88 4.51 -6.64 -7.27
CA ASP A 88 4.48 -8.10 -7.13
C ASP A 88 5.77 -8.60 -6.44
N ALA A 89 6.94 -8.10 -6.88
CA ALA A 89 8.21 -8.44 -6.25
C ALA A 89 8.27 -8.01 -4.76
N GLU A 90 7.69 -6.87 -4.42
CA GLU A 90 7.63 -6.40 -3.03
C GLU A 90 6.64 -7.22 -2.19
N ALA A 91 5.52 -7.66 -2.77
CA ALA A 91 4.57 -8.57 -2.12
C ALA A 91 5.20 -9.95 -1.86
N ASP A 92 5.96 -10.48 -2.82
CA ASP A 92 6.71 -11.74 -2.66
C ASP A 92 7.78 -11.61 -1.57
N ARG A 93 8.52 -10.50 -1.57
CA ARG A 93 9.52 -10.19 -0.54
C ARG A 93 8.89 -10.11 0.85
N LEU A 94 7.77 -9.41 0.98
CA LEU A 94 7.05 -9.28 2.25
C LEU A 94 6.47 -10.61 2.71
N THR A 95 5.93 -11.42 1.80
CA THR A 95 5.46 -12.78 2.09
C THR A 95 6.59 -13.64 2.66
N ALA A 96 7.74 -13.65 1.99
CA ALA A 96 8.91 -14.41 2.45
C ALA A 96 9.43 -13.92 3.80
N TRP A 97 9.43 -12.60 4.03
CA TRP A 97 9.86 -12.02 5.29
C TRP A 97 8.92 -12.34 6.46
N LEU A 98 7.60 -12.34 6.24
CA LEU A 98 6.62 -12.70 7.26
C LEU A 98 6.67 -14.19 7.60
N GLY A 99 6.94 -15.05 6.62
CA GLY A 99 7.01 -16.51 6.82
C GLY A 99 5.75 -17.07 7.47
N ASP A 100 5.90 -17.73 8.61
CA ASP A 100 4.78 -18.33 9.36
C ASP A 100 3.99 -17.32 10.20
N ALA A 101 4.45 -16.06 10.32
CA ALA A 101 3.72 -15.03 11.03
C ALA A 101 2.39 -14.74 10.34
N ARG A 102 1.34 -14.53 11.15
CA ARG A 102 0.01 -14.12 10.69
C ARG A 102 -0.36 -12.81 11.37
N VAL A 103 -0.44 -11.75 10.57
CA VAL A 103 -0.70 -10.39 11.04
C VAL A 103 -2.12 -10.00 10.68
N THR A 104 -2.93 -9.79 11.71
CA THR A 104 -4.27 -9.19 11.55
C THR A 104 -4.17 -7.71 11.86
N PRO A 105 -4.48 -6.81 10.91
CA PRO A 105 -4.53 -5.38 11.17
C PRO A 105 -5.53 -5.06 12.30
N ALA A 106 -5.12 -4.21 13.24
CA ALA A 106 -6.01 -3.75 14.31
C ALA A 106 -7.21 -2.96 13.76
N TYR A 107 -6.99 -2.23 12.67
CA TYR A 107 -7.98 -1.39 11.99
C TYR A 107 -8.20 -1.94 10.58
N ARG A 108 -9.25 -2.74 10.46
CA ARG A 108 -9.62 -3.42 9.21
C ARG A 108 -10.43 -2.47 8.33
N THR A 109 -9.95 -2.23 7.12
CA THR A 109 -10.61 -1.35 6.14
C THR A 109 -11.36 -2.14 5.08
N PRO A 110 -12.31 -1.56 4.32
CA PRO A 110 -13.10 -2.31 3.35
C PRO A 110 -12.23 -3.10 2.35
N LEU A 111 -11.22 -2.45 1.75
CA LEU A 111 -10.33 -3.12 0.80
C LEU A 111 -9.50 -4.23 1.45
N GLU A 112 -8.97 -4.02 2.65
CA GLU A 112 -8.22 -5.06 3.37
C GLU A 112 -9.09 -6.30 3.60
N ARG A 113 -10.35 -6.13 4.04
CA ARG A 113 -11.26 -7.24 4.32
C ARG A 113 -11.52 -8.09 3.08
N GLU A 114 -11.74 -7.44 1.94
CA GLU A 114 -11.95 -8.11 0.66
C GLU A 114 -10.73 -8.93 0.22
N LEU A 115 -9.51 -8.44 0.51
CA LEU A 115 -8.27 -9.09 0.10
C LEU A 115 -7.85 -10.24 1.02
N ALA A 116 -8.17 -10.16 2.32
CA ALA A 116 -7.75 -11.14 3.32
C ALA A 116 -8.47 -12.49 3.20
N GLY A 117 -9.74 -12.50 2.81
CA GLY A 117 -10.58 -13.71 2.74
C GLY A 117 -11.20 -14.15 4.07
#